data_AF-A0A1V6GXJ8-F1
#
_entry.id   AF-A0A1V6GXJ8-F1
#
_cell.length_a   1.000
_cell.length_b   1.000
_cell.length_c   1.000
_cell.angle_alpha   90.00
_cell.angle_beta   90.00
_cell.angle_gamma   90.00
#
_symmetry.space_group_name_H-M   'P 1'
#
loop_
_entity.id
_entity.type
_entity.pdbx_description
1 polymer ?
#
loop_
_entity_poly.entity_id
_entity_poly.type
_entity_poly.pdbx_seq_one_letter_code
_entity_poly.pdbx_strand_id
1 'polypeptide(L)'
;MDKRLGAVLIEMGIITPSQLEEALTIQKQKGGRLGWLLATMGYVSRNDLFRALSAHYGLRFATPELSHLLETVDIELAQRTPKEEALRLQALPYRIENRTLILLNAYPGNEQTALFYRTLYQVDRVEEWVVTDLDIFNLAKKVYGDPLLKEAVYGLFFRNPEESAYRVFTFRQFSFILASLILLGIITALYPFETLRASLFVIQTLYVILIGFKFVLSLFGTVDEITYREKPDEYQNLEDSDLPVYTVLVPVFREPEVVGTLIEALKRLDYPANKLDIILLLEEVDQETLAAAKAAAPPANWRFLIVPKSKPQTKPKACNYGLLFARGKYLVIFDAEDVPHPDQLKKAVLAFEESDASTICFQAALNYFNKDQNLLTQLFTLEYSFWFDYMLPGLYNLNLPIPLGGTSNHFRVDALKKIGGWDPFNTTEDADLGIRAAAEKYKVGIIRSTTYEEATSRVWNWIRQRSRWIKGYMQTTLVYNRRPLKLIQAIGLKQWLSFQLFIGGTPILFLINPILWILFGVWIGWNPPWLSELFTPALLFLSLFNFLIGNFLGIYLNLLGAFRRKYYSLTFISLLNPFYWLLHSFSAYKALWQLLRKPHYWEKTHHGFAQPERRKEDAA
;
A
#
# COMPACT_ATOMS: atom_id res chain seq x y z
N MET A 1 -25.40 34.78 16.40
CA MET A 1 -25.41 33.88 15.24
C MET A 1 -26.71 33.10 15.31
N ASP A 2 -27.75 33.52 14.58
CA ASP A 2 -29.13 33.13 14.94
C ASP A 2 -29.74 32.00 14.10
N LYS A 3 -29.14 31.62 12.96
CA LYS A 3 -29.73 30.61 12.07
C LYS A 3 -28.83 29.40 11.92
N ARG A 4 -29.35 28.19 12.13
CA ARG A 4 -28.62 26.93 11.88
C ARG A 4 -28.42 26.71 10.37
N LEU A 5 -27.34 26.03 9.96
CA LEU A 5 -27.02 25.77 8.54
C LEU A 5 -28.19 25.15 7.74
N GLY A 6 -28.94 24.23 8.33
CA GLY A 6 -30.11 23.62 7.67
C GLY A 6 -31.21 24.63 7.32
N ALA A 7 -31.44 25.63 8.19
CA ALA A 7 -32.40 26.70 7.90
C ALA A 7 -31.91 27.60 6.76
N VAL A 8 -30.60 27.91 6.73
CA VAL A 8 -29.99 28.68 5.65
C VAL A 8 -30.15 27.95 4.30
N LEU A 9 -29.94 26.64 4.26
CA LEU A 9 -30.12 25.83 3.04
C LEU A 9 -31.58 25.82 2.54
N ILE A 10 -32.56 25.82 3.45
CA ILE A 10 -33.98 25.93 3.08
C ILE A 10 -34.32 27.34 2.57
N GLU A 11 -33.85 28.39 3.25
CA GLU A 11 -34.07 29.78 2.83
C GLU A 11 -33.46 30.07 1.45
N MET A 12 -32.33 29.44 1.14
CA MET A 12 -31.70 29.50 -0.18
C MET A 12 -32.41 28.66 -1.24
N GLY A 13 -33.44 27.87 -0.88
CA GLY A 13 -34.18 27.00 -1.79
C GLY A 13 -33.38 25.80 -2.30
N ILE A 14 -32.28 25.44 -1.63
CA ILE A 14 -31.40 24.34 -2.05
C ILE A 14 -31.98 23.00 -1.61
N ILE A 15 -32.56 22.94 -0.41
CA ILE A 15 -33.21 21.73 0.13
C ILE A 15 -34.62 22.03 0.64
N THR A 16 -35.42 20.98 0.75
CA THR A 16 -36.75 21.02 1.37
C THR A 16 -36.68 20.70 2.88
N PRO A 17 -37.71 21.09 3.67
CA PRO A 17 -37.81 20.68 5.07
C PRO A 17 -37.77 19.16 5.27
N SER A 18 -38.39 18.40 4.36
CA SER A 18 -38.40 16.92 4.41
C SER A 18 -36.99 16.34 4.23
N GLN A 19 -36.21 16.87 3.28
CA GLN A 19 -34.82 16.46 3.07
C GLN A 19 -33.93 16.80 4.28
N LEU A 20 -34.19 17.94 4.94
CA LEU A 20 -33.50 18.30 6.16
C LEU A 20 -33.84 17.33 7.32
N GLU A 21 -35.10 16.98 7.49
CA GLU A 21 -35.55 16.06 8.53
C GLU A 21 -34.96 14.64 8.36
N GLU A 22 -34.93 14.16 7.13
CA GLU A 22 -34.27 12.90 6.78
C GLU A 22 -32.78 12.93 7.14
N ALA A 23 -32.06 13.98 6.72
CA ALA A 23 -30.65 14.13 7.02
C ALA A 23 -30.36 14.28 8.52
N LEU A 24 -31.23 14.95 9.29
CA LEU A 24 -31.14 15.05 10.75
C LEU A 24 -31.37 13.70 11.43
N THR A 25 -32.29 12.89 10.91
CA THR A 25 -32.54 11.52 11.41
C THR A 25 -31.29 10.66 11.22
N ILE A 26 -30.69 10.70 10.03
CA ILE A 26 -29.43 9.99 9.75
C ILE A 26 -28.30 10.56 10.61
N GLN A 27 -28.20 11.88 10.77
CA GLN A 27 -27.17 12.50 11.62
C GLN A 27 -27.27 12.03 13.07
N LYS A 28 -28.48 11.84 13.60
CA LYS A 28 -28.69 11.33 14.96
C LYS A 28 -28.22 9.88 15.11
N GLN A 29 -28.32 9.06 14.06
CA GLN A 29 -27.92 7.66 14.06
C GLN A 29 -26.42 7.46 13.76
N LYS A 30 -25.87 8.19 12.78
CA LYS A 30 -24.52 7.99 12.24
C LYS A 30 -23.52 9.09 12.62
N GLY A 31 -23.99 10.14 13.27
CA GLY A 31 -23.19 11.32 13.60
C GLY A 31 -22.70 12.09 12.37
N GLY A 32 -21.68 12.93 12.60
CA GLY A 32 -20.99 13.71 11.57
C GLY A 32 -21.67 15.02 11.15
N ARG A 33 -21.15 15.66 10.11
CA ARG A 33 -21.54 17.03 9.70
C ARG A 33 -22.75 17.00 8.77
N LEU A 34 -23.84 17.67 9.18
CA LEU A 34 -25.11 17.74 8.43
C LEU A 34 -24.92 18.12 6.95
N GLY A 35 -24.11 19.14 6.67
CA GLY A 35 -23.88 19.59 5.30
C GLY A 35 -23.27 18.51 4.39
N TRP A 36 -22.35 17.70 4.93
CA TRP A 36 -21.76 16.59 4.18
C TRP A 36 -22.71 15.41 4.04
N LEU A 37 -23.58 15.15 5.03
CA LEU A 37 -24.65 14.15 4.90
C LEU A 37 -25.57 14.50 3.73
N LEU A 38 -26.07 15.73 3.69
CA LEU A 38 -26.89 16.24 2.58
C LEU A 38 -26.17 16.12 1.23
N ALA A 39 -24.86 16.38 1.19
CA ALA A 39 -24.07 16.22 -0.03
C ALA A 39 -23.90 14.75 -0.45
N THR A 40 -23.69 13.83 0.51
CA THR A 40 -23.59 12.39 0.22
C THR A 40 -24.92 11.78 -0.24
N MET A 41 -26.04 12.34 0.20
CA MET A 41 -27.40 11.95 -0.25
C MET A 41 -27.76 12.54 -1.62
N GLY A 42 -26.90 13.40 -2.19
CA GLY A 42 -27.15 14.04 -3.48
C GLY A 42 -28.11 15.23 -3.45
N TYR A 43 -28.49 15.71 -2.25
CA TYR A 43 -29.40 16.86 -2.11
C TYR A 43 -28.71 18.20 -2.29
N VAL A 44 -27.40 18.27 -2.05
CA VAL A 44 -26.63 19.51 -2.06
C VAL A 44 -25.32 19.28 -2.80
N SER A 45 -24.97 20.13 -3.77
CA SER A 45 -23.63 20.06 -4.38
C SER A 45 -22.58 20.60 -3.41
N ARG A 46 -21.30 20.29 -3.62
CA ARG A 46 -20.21 20.87 -2.82
C ARG A 46 -20.24 22.41 -2.84
N ASN A 47 -20.49 23.01 -4.00
CA ASN A 47 -20.57 24.46 -4.14
C ASN A 47 -21.76 25.05 -3.35
N ASP A 48 -22.91 24.38 -3.38
CA ASP A 48 -24.09 24.80 -2.62
C ASP A 48 -23.82 24.77 -1.11
N LEU A 49 -23.12 23.74 -0.63
CA LEU A 49 -22.73 23.63 0.77
C LEU A 49 -21.84 24.80 1.23
N PHE A 50 -20.76 25.09 0.50
CA PHE A 50 -19.85 26.18 0.88
C PHE A 50 -20.47 27.57 0.67
N ARG A 51 -21.37 27.73 -0.31
CA ARG A 51 -22.18 28.96 -0.46
C ARG A 51 -23.14 29.15 0.72
N ALA A 52 -23.77 28.08 1.19
CA ALA A 52 -24.62 28.14 2.39
C ALA A 52 -23.81 28.41 3.65
N LEU A 53 -22.59 27.87 3.76
CA LEU A 53 -21.66 28.19 4.85
C LEU A 53 -21.28 29.67 4.84
N SER A 54 -20.95 30.25 3.68
CA SER A 54 -20.64 31.68 3.60
C SER A 54 -21.83 32.55 4.02
N ALA A 55 -23.05 32.21 3.57
CA ALA A 55 -24.27 32.90 3.96
C ALA A 55 -24.55 32.77 5.47
N HIS A 56 -24.32 31.58 6.05
CA HIS A 56 -24.48 31.33 7.49
C HIS A 56 -23.57 32.20 8.35
N TYR A 57 -22.32 32.42 7.92
CA TYR A 57 -21.35 33.27 8.62
C TYR A 57 -21.37 34.74 8.19
N GLY A 58 -22.18 35.12 7.19
CA GLY A 58 -22.18 36.48 6.63
C GLY A 58 -20.87 36.85 5.93
N LEU A 59 -20.19 35.87 5.33
CA LEU A 59 -18.89 36.01 4.67
C LEU A 59 -19.02 35.96 3.15
N ARG A 60 -18.02 36.53 2.45
CA ARG A 60 -17.92 36.45 0.99
C ARG A 60 -17.66 35.01 0.54
N PHE A 61 -18.38 34.55 -0.47
CA PHE A 61 -18.08 33.29 -1.18
C PHE A 61 -17.22 33.58 -2.42
N ALA A 62 -15.96 33.15 -2.41
CA ALA A 62 -14.98 33.53 -3.43
C ALA A 62 -14.71 32.43 -4.48
N THR A 63 -15.27 31.23 -4.33
CA THR A 63 -15.14 30.12 -5.32
C THR A 63 -15.50 30.50 -6.76
N PRO A 64 -16.56 31.31 -7.05
CA PRO A 64 -16.86 31.71 -8.42
C PRO A 64 -15.73 32.49 -9.10
N GLU A 65 -14.83 33.08 -8.32
CA GLU A 65 -13.67 33.84 -8.79
C GLU A 65 -12.36 33.04 -8.69
N LEU A 66 -12.41 31.72 -8.50
CA LEU A 66 -11.23 30.87 -8.26
C LEU A 66 -10.13 31.07 -9.31
N SER A 67 -10.49 31.14 -10.60
CA SER A 67 -9.52 31.38 -11.67
C SER A 67 -8.76 32.68 -11.47
N HIS A 68 -9.45 33.75 -11.10
CA HIS A 68 -8.84 35.03 -10.79
C HIS A 68 -7.97 34.92 -9.54
N LEU A 69 -8.48 34.31 -8.45
CA LEU A 69 -7.71 34.11 -7.21
C LEU A 69 -6.40 33.34 -7.46
N LEU A 70 -6.42 32.32 -8.32
CA LEU A 70 -5.22 31.53 -8.68
C LEU A 70 -4.19 32.34 -9.47
N GLU A 71 -4.63 33.36 -10.20
CA GLU A 71 -3.77 34.27 -10.97
C GLU A 71 -3.20 35.40 -10.10
N THR A 72 -3.96 35.88 -9.13
CA THR A 72 -3.63 37.07 -8.32
C THR A 72 -3.15 36.78 -6.91
N VAL A 73 -3.20 35.52 -6.45
CA VAL A 73 -2.71 35.16 -5.10
C VAL A 73 -1.26 35.57 -4.92
N ASP A 74 -0.97 36.23 -3.81
CA ASP A 74 0.40 36.56 -3.42
C ASP A 74 1.11 35.29 -2.91
N ILE A 75 1.89 34.66 -3.80
CA ILE A 75 2.57 33.40 -3.52
C ILE A 75 3.62 33.57 -2.42
N GLU A 76 4.37 34.67 -2.41
CA GLU A 76 5.42 34.91 -1.41
C GLU A 76 4.80 35.09 -0.02
N LEU A 77 3.70 35.84 0.06
CA LEU A 77 2.91 35.96 1.28
C LEU A 77 2.37 34.61 1.74
N ALA A 78 1.76 33.84 0.83
CA ALA A 78 1.19 32.53 1.13
C ALA A 78 2.24 31.54 1.64
N GLN A 79 3.43 31.53 1.04
CA GLN A 79 4.53 30.64 1.41
C GLN A 79 5.11 30.88 2.80
N ARG A 80 4.86 32.04 3.41
CA ARG A 80 5.21 32.29 4.83
C ARG A 80 4.43 31.39 5.80
N THR A 81 3.26 30.89 5.39
CA THR A 81 2.53 29.89 6.17
C THR A 81 3.21 28.52 5.99
N PRO A 82 3.55 27.79 7.06
CA PRO A 82 4.00 26.41 6.95
C PRO A 82 2.98 25.56 6.21
N LYS A 83 3.40 24.81 5.19
CA LYS A 83 2.50 24.02 4.33
C LYS A 83 1.63 23.04 5.15
N GLU A 84 2.17 22.45 6.20
CA GLU A 84 1.45 21.52 7.08
C GLU A 84 0.29 22.22 7.80
N GLU A 85 0.50 23.45 8.26
CA GLU A 85 -0.53 24.27 8.91
C GLU A 85 -1.58 24.75 7.90
N ALA A 86 -1.17 25.19 6.72
CA ALA A 86 -2.11 25.58 5.66
C ALA A 86 -3.05 24.42 5.27
N LEU A 87 -2.50 23.20 5.12
CA LEU A 87 -3.28 22.00 4.80
C LEU A 87 -4.16 21.54 5.98
N ARG A 88 -3.64 21.62 7.21
CA ARG A 88 -4.38 21.22 8.43
C ARG A 88 -5.56 22.15 8.70
N LEU A 89 -5.32 23.46 8.63
CA LEU A 89 -6.33 24.50 8.86
C LEU A 89 -7.28 24.66 7.66
N GLN A 90 -6.88 24.19 6.48
CA GLN A 90 -7.59 24.40 5.21
C GLN A 90 -7.87 25.88 4.96
N ALA A 91 -6.83 26.69 5.16
CA ALA A 91 -6.87 28.12 4.96
C ALA A 91 -5.55 28.60 4.33
N LEU A 92 -5.61 29.65 3.53
CA LEU A 92 -4.46 30.23 2.84
C LEU A 92 -4.58 31.75 2.75
N PRO A 93 -3.50 32.49 3.03
CA PRO A 93 -3.55 33.94 2.90
C PRO A 93 -3.55 34.32 1.43
N TYR A 94 -4.41 35.28 1.07
CA TYR A 94 -4.55 35.75 -0.31
C TYR A 94 -3.74 37.02 -0.55
N ARG A 95 -3.93 38.04 0.30
CA ARG A 95 -3.22 39.34 0.26
C ARG A 95 -3.38 40.09 1.58
N ILE A 96 -2.55 41.10 1.80
CA ILE A 96 -2.68 42.05 2.92
C ILE A 96 -3.02 43.44 2.37
N GLU A 97 -4.07 44.06 2.92
CA GLU A 97 -4.50 45.42 2.58
C GLU A 97 -4.74 46.20 3.87
N ASN A 98 -4.12 47.37 4.04
CA ASN A 98 -4.32 48.25 5.22
C ASN A 98 -4.23 47.51 6.57
N ARG A 99 -3.18 46.70 6.78
CA ARG A 99 -2.98 45.86 7.97
C ARG A 99 -4.13 44.85 8.25
N THR A 100 -4.93 44.55 7.23
CA THR A 100 -5.93 43.48 7.24
C THR A 100 -5.48 42.36 6.32
N LEU A 101 -5.39 41.14 6.85
CA LEU A 101 -5.12 39.95 6.04
C LEU A 101 -6.42 39.40 5.47
N ILE A 102 -6.49 39.24 4.15
CA ILE A 102 -7.56 38.48 3.51
C ILE A 102 -7.16 37.01 3.50
N LEU A 103 -7.96 36.18 4.17
CA LEU A 103 -7.73 34.76 4.35
C LEU A 103 -8.79 33.97 3.56
N LEU A 104 -8.36 33.13 2.63
CA LEU A 104 -9.23 32.14 1.99
C LEU A 104 -9.38 30.97 2.96
N ASN A 105 -10.59 30.66 3.39
CA ASN A 105 -10.85 29.64 4.41
C ASN A 105 -11.98 28.71 3.97
N ALA A 106 -11.76 27.40 4.00
CA ALA A 106 -12.83 26.43 3.72
C ALA A 106 -13.83 26.31 4.88
N TYR A 107 -13.37 26.35 6.12
CA TYR A 107 -14.20 26.14 7.30
C TYR A 107 -14.12 27.35 8.24
N PRO A 108 -14.91 28.41 7.97
CA PRO A 108 -14.93 29.62 8.79
C PRO A 108 -15.46 29.36 10.20
N GLY A 109 -15.24 30.33 11.10
CA GLY A 109 -15.75 30.29 12.48
C GLY A 109 -14.84 29.58 13.50
N ASN A 110 -13.60 29.23 13.12
CA ASN A 110 -12.58 28.76 14.05
C ASN A 110 -11.67 29.91 14.48
N GLU A 111 -11.91 30.45 15.69
CA GLU A 111 -11.11 31.56 16.24
C GLU A 111 -9.62 31.25 16.33
N GLN A 112 -9.22 29.99 16.54
CA GLN A 112 -7.81 29.60 16.55
C GLN A 112 -7.14 29.77 15.19
N THR A 113 -7.89 29.56 14.10
CA THR A 113 -7.38 29.76 12.74
C THR A 113 -7.10 31.23 12.51
N ALA A 114 -8.09 32.09 12.77
CA ALA A 114 -7.92 33.54 12.65
C ALA A 114 -6.78 34.06 13.55
N LEU A 115 -6.66 33.57 14.78
CA LEU A 115 -5.59 33.93 15.71
C LEU A 115 -4.22 33.52 15.18
N PHE A 116 -4.06 32.29 14.69
CA PHE A 116 -2.82 31.78 14.10
C PHE A 116 -2.33 32.71 12.97
N TYR A 117 -3.20 33.02 12.01
CA TYR A 117 -2.85 33.90 10.90
C TYR A 117 -2.59 35.34 11.35
N ARG A 118 -3.38 35.86 12.28
CA ARG A 118 -3.17 37.20 12.84
C ARG A 118 -1.77 37.33 13.47
N THR A 119 -1.38 36.34 14.28
CA THR A 119 -0.06 36.30 14.94
C THR A 119 1.07 36.11 13.93
N LEU A 120 0.94 35.17 12.99
CA LEU A 120 1.98 34.86 12.02
C LEU A 120 2.28 36.05 11.09
N TYR A 121 1.24 36.78 10.69
CA TYR A 121 1.36 37.91 9.76
C TYR A 121 1.45 39.28 10.44
N GLN A 122 1.29 39.36 11.77
CA GLN A 122 1.34 40.59 12.56
C GLN A 122 0.37 41.66 12.04
N VAL A 123 -0.86 41.24 11.72
CA VAL A 123 -1.93 42.11 11.20
C VAL A 123 -2.92 42.48 12.30
N ASP A 124 -3.63 43.60 12.11
CA ASP A 124 -4.59 44.07 13.11
C ASP A 124 -5.89 43.27 13.02
N ARG A 125 -6.28 42.87 11.80
CA ARG A 125 -7.51 42.14 11.50
C ARG A 125 -7.27 41.03 10.47
N VAL A 126 -8.05 39.96 10.57
CA VAL A 126 -8.18 38.92 9.54
C VAL A 126 -9.61 39.00 8.98
N GLU A 127 -9.74 39.12 7.68
CA GLU A 127 -11.00 39.03 6.94
C GLU A 127 -11.06 37.68 6.22
N GLU A 128 -12.08 36.88 6.52
CA GLU A 128 -12.23 35.55 5.95
C GLU A 128 -13.12 35.57 4.70
N TRP A 129 -12.65 34.98 3.62
CA TRP A 129 -13.44 34.67 2.42
C TRP A 129 -13.59 33.16 2.32
N VAL A 130 -14.84 32.70 2.16
CA VAL A 130 -15.15 31.29 2.07
C VAL A 130 -14.86 30.78 0.66
N VAL A 131 -14.09 29.71 0.59
CA VAL A 131 -13.84 28.93 -0.63
C VAL A 131 -14.14 27.45 -0.34
N THR A 132 -14.20 26.59 -1.35
CA THR A 132 -14.39 25.15 -1.10
C THR A 132 -13.11 24.49 -0.59
N ASP A 133 -13.24 23.30 0.01
CA ASP A 133 -12.08 22.48 0.38
C ASP A 133 -11.23 22.06 -0.84
N LEU A 134 -11.83 21.95 -2.04
CA LEU A 134 -11.09 21.73 -3.29
C LEU A 134 -10.34 22.97 -3.76
N ASP A 135 -10.88 24.16 -3.53
CA ASP A 135 -10.24 25.41 -3.91
C ASP A 135 -8.96 25.62 -3.10
N ILE A 136 -9.03 25.39 -1.79
CA ILE A 136 -7.83 25.39 -0.93
C ILE A 136 -6.81 24.38 -1.42
N PHE A 137 -7.23 23.19 -1.85
CA PHE A 137 -6.33 22.21 -2.44
C PHE A 137 -5.65 22.75 -3.71
N ASN A 138 -6.41 23.35 -4.64
CA ASN A 138 -5.87 23.92 -5.87
C ASN A 138 -4.92 25.10 -5.59
N LEU A 139 -5.25 25.94 -4.62
CA LEU A 139 -4.40 27.04 -4.16
C LEU A 139 -3.13 26.50 -3.50
N ALA A 140 -3.22 25.49 -2.63
CA ALA A 140 -2.06 24.86 -2.02
C ALA A 140 -1.13 24.22 -3.06
N LYS A 141 -1.68 23.64 -4.14
CA LYS A 141 -0.90 23.17 -5.28
C LYS A 141 -0.18 24.32 -6.00
N LYS A 142 -0.83 25.47 -6.17
CA LYS A 142 -0.21 26.66 -6.78
C LYS A 142 0.90 27.24 -5.90
N VAL A 143 0.67 27.33 -4.58
CA VAL A 143 1.59 27.96 -3.61
C VAL A 143 2.76 27.03 -3.24
N TYR A 144 2.49 25.75 -3.00
CA TYR A 144 3.45 24.78 -2.46
C TYR A 144 3.73 23.59 -3.40
N GLY A 145 3.40 23.70 -4.69
CA GLY A 145 3.51 22.59 -5.64
C GLY A 145 4.85 21.85 -5.59
N ASP A 146 5.95 22.59 -5.71
CA ASP A 146 7.31 22.04 -5.65
C ASP A 146 7.66 21.45 -4.27
N PRO A 147 7.46 22.14 -3.13
CA PRO A 147 7.65 21.55 -1.81
C PRO A 147 6.86 20.27 -1.55
N LEU A 148 5.58 20.23 -1.95
CA LEU A 148 4.71 19.06 -1.75
C LEU A 148 5.17 17.88 -2.62
N LEU A 149 5.51 18.15 -3.88
CA LEU A 149 6.02 17.13 -4.80
C LEU A 149 7.38 16.59 -4.33
N LYS A 150 8.28 17.47 -3.88
CA LYS A 150 9.59 17.09 -3.35
C LYS A 150 9.47 16.25 -2.09
N GLU A 151 8.54 16.56 -1.20
CA GLU A 151 8.25 15.72 -0.04
C GLU A 151 7.69 14.36 -0.44
N ALA A 152 6.75 14.32 -1.38
CA ALA A 152 6.17 13.05 -1.84
C ALA A 152 7.20 12.12 -2.50
N VAL A 153 8.20 12.68 -3.19
CA VAL A 153 9.25 11.91 -3.89
C VAL A 153 10.45 11.60 -2.97
N TYR A 154 10.94 12.58 -2.22
CA TYR A 154 12.23 12.49 -1.52
C TYR A 154 12.11 12.60 0.00
N GLY A 155 10.90 12.71 0.56
CA GLY A 155 10.66 12.89 1.99
C GLY A 155 11.36 11.84 2.85
N LEU A 156 11.20 10.55 2.51
CA LEU A 156 11.89 9.46 3.20
C LEU A 156 13.41 9.59 3.09
N PHE A 157 13.93 9.81 1.87
CA PHE A 157 15.37 9.92 1.63
C PHE A 157 16.00 11.07 2.44
N PHE A 158 15.33 12.22 2.56
CA PHE A 158 15.85 13.34 3.34
C PHE A 158 15.78 13.12 4.84
N ARG A 159 14.78 12.36 5.34
CA ARG A 159 14.65 12.03 6.76
C ARG A 159 15.61 10.92 7.18
N ASN A 160 15.64 9.82 6.42
CA ASN A 160 16.48 8.66 6.70
C ASN A 160 17.07 8.07 5.39
N PRO A 161 18.23 8.59 4.93
CA PRO A 161 18.87 8.11 3.70
C PRO A 161 19.22 6.62 3.71
N GLU A 162 19.46 6.05 4.90
CA GLU A 162 19.85 4.65 5.08
C GLU A 162 18.67 3.69 4.89
N GLU A 163 17.44 4.17 4.88
CA GLU A 163 16.21 3.39 4.68
C GLU A 163 15.55 3.59 3.31
N SER A 164 16.00 4.58 2.53
CA SER A 164 15.50 4.75 1.16
C SER A 164 16.33 3.94 0.15
N ALA A 165 15.62 3.26 -0.75
CA ALA A 165 16.15 2.59 -1.93
C ALA A 165 16.67 3.56 -3.00
N TYR A 166 16.54 4.88 -2.83
CA TYR A 166 17.15 5.89 -3.72
C TYR A 166 18.62 5.58 -4.03
N ARG A 167 19.37 5.06 -3.03
CA ARG A 167 20.73 4.55 -3.21
C ARG A 167 20.82 3.04 -3.09
N VAL A 168 20.42 2.26 -4.10
CA VAL A 168 20.36 0.78 -3.98
C VAL A 168 21.66 0.15 -3.47
N PHE A 169 22.80 0.43 -4.09
CA PHE A 169 24.11 -0.05 -3.63
C PHE A 169 24.88 1.05 -2.92
N THR A 170 25.38 0.76 -1.72
CA THR A 170 26.43 1.59 -1.12
C THR A 170 27.80 1.16 -1.65
N PHE A 171 28.76 2.09 -1.68
CA PHE A 171 30.14 1.79 -2.07
C PHE A 171 30.74 0.63 -1.24
N ARG A 172 30.45 0.60 0.07
CA ARG A 172 30.93 -0.46 0.97
C ARG A 172 30.35 -1.83 0.59
N GLN A 173 29.05 -1.91 0.33
CA GLN A 173 28.41 -3.16 -0.09
C GLN A 173 28.95 -3.63 -1.44
N PHE A 174 29.08 -2.73 -2.41
CA PHE A 174 29.61 -3.06 -3.73
C PHE A 174 31.04 -3.59 -3.63
N SER A 175 31.92 -2.89 -2.91
CA SER A 175 33.32 -3.32 -2.72
C SER A 175 33.43 -4.63 -1.96
N PHE A 176 32.57 -4.86 -0.96
CA PHE A 176 32.54 -6.13 -0.22
C PHE A 176 32.09 -7.30 -1.10
N ILE A 177 31.03 -7.13 -1.89
CA ILE A 177 30.53 -8.15 -2.83
C ILE A 177 31.62 -8.45 -3.86
N LEU A 178 32.22 -7.41 -4.45
CA LEU A 178 33.28 -7.57 -5.46
C LEU A 178 34.51 -8.30 -4.88
N ALA A 179 34.99 -7.90 -3.70
CA ALA A 179 36.10 -8.56 -3.03
C ALA A 179 35.78 -10.04 -2.70
N SER A 180 34.56 -10.33 -2.26
CA SER A 180 34.11 -11.69 -1.98
C SER A 180 34.06 -12.56 -3.24
N LEU A 181 33.59 -12.01 -4.36
CA LEU A 181 33.57 -12.71 -5.65
C LEU A 181 34.98 -12.95 -6.20
N ILE A 182 35.89 -11.99 -6.06
CA ILE A 182 37.30 -12.14 -6.45
C ILE A 182 37.97 -13.23 -5.59
N LEU A 183 37.79 -13.19 -4.27
CA LEU A 183 38.33 -14.19 -3.35
C LEU A 183 37.77 -15.59 -3.68
N LEU A 184 36.46 -15.71 -3.89
CA LEU A 184 35.83 -16.96 -4.31
C LEU A 184 36.40 -17.45 -5.64
N GLY A 185 36.63 -16.55 -6.61
CA GLY A 185 37.25 -16.88 -7.89
C GLY A 185 38.68 -17.39 -7.75
N ILE A 186 39.50 -16.75 -6.90
CA ILE A 186 40.87 -17.19 -6.59
C ILE A 186 40.84 -18.57 -5.94
N ILE A 187 40.00 -18.79 -4.92
CA ILE A 187 39.88 -20.08 -4.23
C ILE A 187 39.39 -21.16 -5.20
N THR A 188 38.42 -20.86 -6.07
CA THR A 188 37.93 -21.79 -7.11
C THR A 188 39.02 -22.16 -8.11
N ALA A 189 39.87 -21.22 -8.50
CA ALA A 189 40.98 -21.48 -9.43
C ALA A 189 42.06 -22.39 -8.79
N LEU A 190 42.27 -22.29 -7.48
CA LEU A 190 43.24 -23.10 -6.74
C LEU A 190 42.68 -24.47 -6.32
N TYR A 191 41.40 -24.54 -5.95
CA TYR A 191 40.73 -25.72 -5.37
C TYR A 191 39.32 -25.92 -5.96
N PRO A 192 39.18 -26.23 -7.26
CA PRO A 192 37.89 -26.19 -7.94
C PRO A 192 36.86 -27.18 -7.37
N PHE A 193 37.26 -28.43 -7.10
CA PHE A 193 36.35 -29.46 -6.61
C PHE A 193 35.91 -29.19 -5.17
N GLU A 194 36.84 -28.86 -4.29
CA GLU A 194 36.62 -28.58 -2.88
C GLU A 194 35.71 -27.35 -2.72
N THR A 195 35.97 -26.31 -3.52
CA THR A 195 35.15 -25.09 -3.52
C THR A 195 33.74 -25.37 -4.00
N LEU A 196 33.59 -26.16 -5.06
CA LEU A 196 32.27 -26.53 -5.59
C LEU A 196 31.50 -27.41 -4.60
N ARG A 197 32.15 -28.41 -3.99
CA ARG A 197 31.56 -29.26 -2.94
C ARG A 197 31.10 -28.43 -1.74
N ALA A 198 31.95 -27.53 -1.23
CA ALA A 198 31.62 -26.66 -0.12
C ALA A 198 30.47 -25.71 -0.46
N SER A 199 30.49 -25.12 -1.66
CA SER A 199 29.44 -24.21 -2.14
C SER A 199 28.09 -24.93 -2.25
N LEU A 200 28.06 -26.12 -2.84
CA LEU A 200 26.85 -26.95 -2.93
C LEU A 200 26.35 -27.34 -1.54
N PHE A 201 27.24 -27.71 -0.62
CA PHE A 201 26.85 -28.04 0.75
C PHE A 201 26.20 -26.85 1.48
N VAL A 202 26.80 -25.66 1.37
CA VAL A 202 26.23 -24.41 1.94
C VAL A 202 24.87 -24.11 1.30
N ILE A 203 24.76 -24.19 -0.02
CA ILE A 203 23.53 -23.94 -0.77
C ILE A 203 22.42 -24.90 -0.33
N GLN A 204 22.71 -26.20 -0.29
CA GLN A 204 21.73 -27.22 0.08
C GLN A 204 21.32 -27.10 1.55
N THR A 205 22.25 -26.71 2.44
CA THR A 205 21.94 -26.45 3.85
C THR A 205 21.03 -25.23 3.99
N LEU A 206 21.33 -24.14 3.29
CA LEU A 206 20.48 -22.95 3.24
C LEU A 206 19.08 -23.28 2.72
N TYR A 207 18.99 -24.16 1.72
CA TYR A 207 17.72 -24.63 1.17
C TYR A 207 16.86 -25.33 2.22
N VAL A 208 17.44 -26.27 2.98
CA VAL A 208 16.76 -26.94 4.10
C VAL A 208 16.28 -25.92 5.13
N ILE A 209 17.13 -24.95 5.50
CA ILE A 209 16.78 -23.92 6.48
C ILE A 209 15.62 -23.06 5.98
N LEU A 210 15.63 -22.65 4.70
CA LEU A 210 14.57 -21.82 4.12
C LEU A 210 13.24 -22.56 4.05
N ILE A 211 13.23 -23.81 3.58
CA ILE A 211 12.01 -24.62 3.52
C ILE A 211 11.50 -24.95 4.93
N GLY A 212 12.39 -25.35 5.82
CA GLY A 212 12.07 -25.60 7.22
C GLY A 212 11.49 -24.37 7.91
N PHE A 213 12.04 -23.19 7.63
CA PHE A 213 11.50 -21.93 8.12
C PHE A 213 10.08 -21.67 7.60
N LYS A 214 9.82 -21.81 6.29
CA LYS A 214 8.47 -21.67 5.72
C LYS A 214 7.48 -22.68 6.32
N PHE A 215 7.93 -23.91 6.56
CA PHE A 215 7.13 -24.92 7.23
C PHE A 215 6.78 -24.53 8.66
N VAL A 216 7.76 -24.08 9.45
CA VAL A 216 7.52 -23.57 10.81
C VAL A 216 6.53 -22.42 10.80
N LEU A 217 6.71 -21.42 9.93
CA LEU A 217 5.73 -20.33 9.80
C LEU A 217 4.34 -20.87 9.52
N SER A 218 4.21 -21.85 8.63
CA SER A 218 2.92 -22.44 8.28
C SER A 218 2.26 -23.16 9.46
N LEU A 219 3.05 -23.86 10.30
CA LEU A 219 2.53 -24.46 11.54
C LEU A 219 1.97 -23.38 12.48
N PHE A 220 2.69 -22.28 12.68
CA PHE A 220 2.18 -21.16 13.50
C PHE A 220 1.04 -20.39 12.82
N GLY A 221 0.94 -20.43 11.50
CA GLY A 221 -0.19 -19.88 10.75
C GLY A 221 -1.48 -20.67 10.93
N THR A 222 -1.39 -21.98 11.24
CA THR A 222 -2.58 -22.79 11.57
C THR A 222 -3.16 -22.46 12.95
N VAL A 223 -2.36 -21.91 13.87
CA VAL A 223 -2.82 -21.58 15.25
C VAL A 223 -3.96 -20.57 15.23
N ASP A 224 -3.96 -19.66 14.26
CA ASP A 224 -5.04 -18.73 14.00
C ASP A 224 -6.37 -19.44 13.73
N GLU A 225 -6.35 -20.56 12.99
CA GLU A 225 -7.53 -21.38 12.71
C GLU A 225 -8.19 -21.91 13.98
N ILE A 226 -7.37 -22.17 15.01
CA ILE A 226 -7.79 -22.81 16.26
C ILE A 226 -8.19 -21.75 17.31
N THR A 227 -7.41 -20.66 17.40
CA THR A 227 -7.49 -19.71 18.52
C THR A 227 -8.54 -18.62 18.28
N TYR A 228 -8.84 -18.32 17.03
CA TYR A 228 -9.81 -17.31 16.65
C TYR A 228 -10.98 -18.02 15.97
N ARG A 229 -11.70 -18.85 16.75
CA ARG A 229 -13.11 -19.14 16.48
C ARG A 229 -13.81 -17.80 16.41
N GLU A 230 -14.56 -17.57 15.34
CA GLU A 230 -15.33 -16.35 15.09
C GLU A 230 -15.92 -15.81 16.40
N LYS A 231 -15.28 -14.77 16.95
CA LYS A 231 -15.98 -13.89 17.87
C LYS A 231 -17.14 -13.34 17.04
N PRO A 232 -18.39 -13.46 17.50
CA PRO A 232 -19.56 -13.02 16.75
C PRO A 232 -19.33 -11.57 16.35
N ASP A 233 -19.45 -11.27 15.04
CA ASP A 233 -19.14 -10.02 14.35
C ASP A 233 -19.09 -8.76 15.25
N GLU A 234 -18.04 -8.63 16.08
CA GLU A 234 -17.96 -7.57 17.12
C GLU A 234 -17.94 -6.19 16.46
N TYR A 235 -17.51 -6.13 15.19
CA TYR A 235 -17.56 -4.93 14.36
C TYR A 235 -18.99 -4.43 14.05
N GLN A 236 -20.01 -5.31 14.09
CA GLN A 236 -21.41 -4.92 13.91
C GLN A 236 -21.95 -4.16 15.13
N ASN A 237 -21.33 -4.36 16.31
CA ASN A 237 -21.69 -3.61 17.51
C ASN A 237 -21.06 -2.21 17.55
N LEU A 238 -20.17 -1.87 16.60
CA LEU A 238 -19.63 -0.52 16.51
C LEU A 238 -20.73 0.45 16.07
N GLU A 239 -21.02 1.44 16.92
CA GLU A 239 -21.95 2.49 16.56
C GLU A 239 -21.34 3.40 15.48
N ASP A 240 -22.07 3.60 14.39
CA ASP A 240 -21.66 4.45 13.27
C ASP A 240 -21.28 5.88 13.75
N SER A 241 -21.89 6.38 14.83
CA SER A 241 -21.60 7.66 15.48
C SER A 241 -20.20 7.78 16.09
N ASP A 242 -19.62 6.67 16.54
CA ASP A 242 -18.31 6.65 17.22
C ASP A 242 -17.14 6.42 16.26
N LEU A 243 -17.44 5.92 15.05
CA LEU A 243 -16.42 5.67 14.04
C LEU A 243 -15.63 6.96 13.69
N PRO A 244 -14.30 6.91 13.52
CA PRO A 244 -13.50 8.07 13.15
C PRO A 244 -13.65 8.42 11.65
N VAL A 245 -13.07 9.54 11.22
CA VAL A 245 -12.86 9.76 9.79
C VAL A 245 -11.84 8.74 9.27
N TYR A 246 -12.12 8.12 8.13
CA TYR A 246 -11.29 7.10 7.50
C TYR A 246 -10.90 7.54 6.09
N THR A 247 -9.60 7.56 5.77
CA THR A 247 -9.12 7.93 4.43
C THR A 247 -8.97 6.69 3.57
N VAL A 248 -9.45 6.74 2.33
CA VAL A 248 -9.20 5.70 1.32
C VAL A 248 -8.41 6.35 0.19
N LEU A 249 -7.17 5.92 0.00
CA LEU A 249 -6.34 6.33 -1.13
C LEU A 249 -6.48 5.32 -2.26
N VAL A 250 -6.76 5.82 -3.45
CA VAL A 250 -6.96 4.97 -4.63
C VAL A 250 -6.11 5.49 -5.79
N PRO A 251 -4.87 5.01 -5.96
CA PRO A 251 -4.04 5.34 -7.10
C PRO A 251 -4.59 4.70 -8.37
N VAL A 252 -4.90 5.52 -9.38
CA VAL A 252 -5.39 5.06 -10.68
C VAL A 252 -4.56 5.69 -11.79
N PHE A 253 -4.01 4.88 -12.69
CA PHE A 253 -3.17 5.38 -13.78
C PHE A 253 -3.29 4.52 -15.04
N ARG A 254 -3.84 5.06 -16.11
CA ARG A 254 -4.05 4.42 -17.42
C ARG A 254 -4.93 3.18 -17.36
N GLU A 255 -6.05 3.29 -16.65
CA GLU A 255 -7.03 2.21 -16.42
C GLU A 255 -8.48 2.73 -16.49
N PRO A 256 -8.88 3.45 -17.56
CA PRO A 256 -10.22 4.02 -17.66
C PRO A 256 -11.33 2.96 -17.58
N GLU A 257 -11.05 1.72 -18.00
CA GLU A 257 -12.04 0.63 -18.05
C GLU A 257 -12.40 0.10 -16.66
N VAL A 258 -11.51 0.24 -15.69
CA VAL A 258 -11.69 -0.32 -14.33
C VAL A 258 -12.40 0.66 -13.40
N VAL A 259 -12.32 1.97 -13.67
CA VAL A 259 -12.83 3.05 -12.80
C VAL A 259 -14.30 2.89 -12.41
N GLY A 260 -15.16 2.46 -13.34
CA GLY A 260 -16.57 2.23 -13.02
C GLY A 260 -16.77 1.12 -11.99
N THR A 261 -16.05 0.00 -12.13
CA THR A 261 -16.10 -1.11 -11.16
C THR A 261 -15.55 -0.68 -9.81
N LEU A 262 -14.44 0.06 -9.81
CA LEU A 262 -13.83 0.61 -8.61
C LEU A 262 -14.82 1.44 -7.80
N ILE A 263 -15.52 2.38 -8.45
CA ILE A 263 -16.48 3.25 -7.78
C ILE A 263 -17.61 2.44 -7.15
N GLU A 264 -18.12 1.42 -7.85
CA GLU A 264 -19.16 0.53 -7.30
C GLU A 264 -18.65 -0.37 -6.17
N ALA A 265 -17.38 -0.81 -6.22
CA ALA A 265 -16.76 -1.54 -5.10
C ALA A 265 -16.64 -0.65 -3.85
N LEU A 266 -16.17 0.58 -3.99
CA LEU A 266 -16.01 1.53 -2.89
C LEU A 266 -17.35 1.99 -2.30
N LYS A 267 -18.41 2.10 -3.11
CA LYS A 267 -19.77 2.41 -2.63
C LYS A 267 -20.36 1.30 -1.73
N ARG A 268 -19.89 0.07 -1.86
CA ARG A 268 -20.35 -1.09 -1.07
C ARG A 268 -19.70 -1.19 0.31
N LEU A 269 -18.69 -0.37 0.61
CA LEU A 269 -18.06 -0.36 1.94
C LEU A 269 -19.08 -0.01 3.03
N ASP A 270 -19.16 -0.84 4.06
CA ASP A 270 -19.99 -0.60 5.24
C ASP A 270 -19.27 0.39 6.17
N TYR A 271 -19.39 1.68 5.83
CA TYR A 271 -18.87 2.78 6.63
C TYR A 271 -19.73 4.04 6.42
N PRO A 272 -19.93 4.90 7.44
CA PRO A 272 -20.68 6.14 7.27
C PRO A 272 -20.08 7.02 6.16
N ALA A 273 -20.85 7.28 5.10
CA ALA A 273 -20.37 7.98 3.91
C ALA A 273 -19.79 9.37 4.23
N ASN A 274 -20.37 10.08 5.21
CA ASN A 274 -19.92 11.38 5.68
C ASN A 274 -18.61 11.36 6.51
N LYS A 275 -18.14 10.17 6.91
CA LYS A 275 -16.87 9.94 7.61
C LYS A 275 -15.83 9.27 6.71
N LEU A 276 -16.19 8.98 5.46
CA LEU A 276 -15.29 8.40 4.48
C LEU A 276 -14.66 9.51 3.63
N ASP A 277 -13.33 9.59 3.66
CA ASP A 277 -12.52 10.49 2.86
C ASP A 277 -11.86 9.73 1.71
N ILE A 278 -12.60 9.54 0.61
CA ILE A 278 -12.09 8.85 -0.58
C ILE A 278 -11.33 9.84 -1.46
N ILE A 279 -10.08 9.50 -1.78
CA ILE A 279 -9.20 10.28 -2.63
C ILE A 279 -8.74 9.40 -3.80
N LEU A 280 -9.23 9.69 -5.02
CA LEU A 280 -8.65 9.10 -6.23
C LEU A 280 -7.43 9.92 -6.64
N LEU A 281 -6.29 9.24 -6.72
CA LEU A 281 -5.00 9.83 -7.08
C LEU A 281 -4.78 9.57 -8.57
N LEU A 282 -4.86 10.63 -9.37
CA LEU A 282 -4.79 10.57 -10.83
C LEU A 282 -3.54 11.33 -11.29
N GLU A 283 -2.72 10.72 -12.15
CA GLU A 283 -1.55 11.41 -12.69
C GLU A 283 -1.97 12.50 -13.68
N GLU A 284 -1.32 13.67 -13.62
CA GLU A 284 -1.61 14.83 -14.49
C GLU A 284 -1.61 14.51 -16.00
N VAL A 285 -0.82 13.52 -16.41
CA VAL A 285 -0.68 13.11 -17.81
C VAL A 285 -1.80 12.19 -18.31
N ASP A 286 -2.74 11.80 -17.45
CA ASP A 286 -3.76 10.78 -17.73
C ASP A 286 -5.17 11.36 -17.73
N GLN A 287 -5.45 12.13 -18.79
CA GLN A 287 -6.73 12.81 -18.96
C GLN A 287 -7.89 11.84 -19.26
N GLU A 288 -7.59 10.69 -19.86
CA GLU A 288 -8.60 9.67 -20.21
C GLU A 288 -9.20 9.05 -18.93
N THR A 289 -8.36 8.59 -18.01
CA THR A 289 -8.82 8.04 -16.73
C THR A 289 -9.52 9.11 -15.88
N LEU A 290 -9.05 10.36 -15.91
CA LEU A 290 -9.74 11.47 -15.24
C LEU A 290 -11.14 11.72 -15.81
N ALA A 291 -11.30 11.67 -17.14
CA ALA A 291 -12.60 11.82 -17.78
C ALA A 291 -13.53 10.66 -17.41
N ALA A 292 -13.04 9.42 -17.40
CA ALA A 292 -13.80 8.25 -16.95
C ALA A 292 -14.24 8.36 -15.48
N ALA A 293 -13.35 8.80 -14.58
CA ALA A 293 -13.66 9.02 -13.17
C ALA A 293 -14.73 10.09 -12.95
N LYS A 294 -14.69 11.18 -13.72
CA LYS A 294 -15.73 12.22 -13.68
C LYS A 294 -17.06 11.71 -14.23
N ALA A 295 -17.04 10.97 -15.35
CA ALA A 295 -18.24 10.44 -15.99
C ALA A 295 -19.00 9.44 -15.10
N ALA A 296 -18.28 8.72 -14.23
CA ALA A 296 -18.87 7.78 -13.28
C ALA A 296 -19.57 8.44 -12.08
N ALA A 297 -19.56 9.78 -11.99
CA ALA A 297 -20.33 10.59 -11.03
C ALA A 297 -20.27 10.07 -9.58
N PRO A 298 -19.07 9.98 -8.95
CA PRO A 298 -18.95 9.55 -7.57
C PRO A 298 -19.61 10.53 -6.60
N PRO A 299 -19.93 10.09 -5.36
CA PRO A 299 -20.49 10.95 -4.32
C PRO A 299 -19.71 12.25 -4.11
N ALA A 300 -20.43 13.33 -3.78
CA ALA A 300 -19.88 14.68 -3.72
C ALA A 300 -18.76 14.89 -2.68
N ASN A 301 -18.59 13.98 -1.72
CA ASN A 301 -17.52 14.00 -0.71
C ASN A 301 -16.20 13.36 -1.19
N TRP A 302 -16.19 12.71 -2.35
CA TRP A 302 -14.98 12.12 -2.92
C TRP A 302 -14.10 13.20 -3.57
N ARG A 303 -12.78 13.00 -3.57
CA ARG A 303 -11.83 13.99 -4.07
C ARG A 303 -10.99 13.40 -5.19
N PHE A 304 -10.87 14.16 -6.28
CA PHE A 304 -9.90 13.89 -7.34
C PHE A 304 -8.65 14.71 -7.09
N LEU A 305 -7.54 14.01 -6.93
CA LEU A 305 -6.28 14.62 -6.58
C LEU A 305 -5.30 14.39 -7.74
N ILE A 306 -5.00 15.48 -8.46
CA ILE A 306 -4.13 15.42 -9.63
C ILE A 306 -2.67 15.48 -9.20
N VAL A 307 -2.01 14.32 -9.23
CA VAL A 307 -0.60 14.14 -8.89
C VAL A 307 0.26 14.78 -9.99
N PRO A 308 1.12 15.78 -9.64
CA PRO A 308 1.97 16.44 -10.62
C PRO A 308 2.93 15.47 -11.32
N LYS A 309 3.21 15.76 -12.59
CA LYS A 309 4.18 14.99 -13.38
C LYS A 309 5.58 15.11 -12.77
N SER A 310 6.18 13.97 -12.41
CA SER A 310 7.57 13.91 -11.94
C SER A 310 8.13 12.49 -12.09
N LYS A 311 9.44 12.34 -11.84
CA LYS A 311 10.09 11.04 -11.71
C LYS A 311 10.45 10.79 -10.23
N PRO A 312 10.28 9.55 -9.73
CA PRO A 312 9.68 8.39 -10.40
C PRO A 312 8.15 8.54 -10.51
N GLN A 313 7.55 8.06 -11.60
CA GLN A 313 6.10 8.02 -11.78
C GLN A 313 5.58 6.67 -11.30
N THR A 314 5.32 6.58 -9.99
CA THR A 314 5.04 5.33 -9.28
C THR A 314 3.87 5.48 -8.30
N LYS A 315 3.21 4.36 -7.99
CA LYS A 315 2.19 4.25 -6.95
C LYS A 315 2.62 4.87 -5.60
N PRO A 316 3.80 4.54 -5.02
CA PRO A 316 4.26 5.15 -3.77
C PRO A 316 4.32 6.69 -3.81
N LYS A 317 4.76 7.30 -4.92
CA LYS A 317 4.77 8.77 -5.06
C LYS A 317 3.34 9.31 -4.98
N ALA A 318 2.41 8.72 -5.73
CA ALA A 318 1.02 9.14 -5.73
C ALA A 318 0.41 9.00 -4.32
N CYS A 319 0.63 7.88 -3.65
CA CYS A 319 0.15 7.64 -2.29
C CYS A 319 0.75 8.63 -1.28
N ASN A 320 2.05 8.92 -1.35
CA ASN A 320 2.69 9.95 -0.50
C ASN A 320 2.10 11.33 -0.75
N TYR A 321 1.86 11.70 -2.01
CA TYR A 321 1.23 12.97 -2.35
C TYR A 321 -0.19 13.03 -1.78
N GLY A 322 -0.97 11.94 -1.89
CA GLY A 322 -2.29 11.81 -1.25
C GLY A 322 -2.27 11.87 0.27
N LEU A 323 -1.25 11.28 0.91
CA LEU A 323 -1.08 11.26 2.36
C LEU A 323 -0.96 12.66 2.97
N LEU A 324 -0.42 13.63 2.23
CA LEU A 324 -0.33 15.03 2.65
C LEU A 324 -1.72 15.64 2.87
N PHE A 325 -2.75 15.12 2.17
CA PHE A 325 -4.12 15.62 2.21
C PHE A 325 -5.10 14.67 2.91
N ALA A 326 -4.61 13.58 3.49
CA ALA A 326 -5.43 12.62 4.24
C ALA A 326 -5.99 13.26 5.52
N ARG A 327 -7.30 13.13 5.75
CA ARG A 327 -8.00 13.71 6.90
C ARG A 327 -8.35 12.70 7.99
N GLY A 328 -8.31 11.41 7.65
CA GLY A 328 -8.71 10.33 8.55
C GLY A 328 -7.73 10.09 9.69
N LYS A 329 -8.24 9.54 10.79
CA LYS A 329 -7.43 8.94 11.87
C LYS A 329 -6.69 7.70 11.33
N TYR A 330 -7.40 6.94 10.50
CA TYR A 330 -6.90 5.76 9.81
C TYR A 330 -6.93 5.98 8.29
N LEU A 331 -6.11 5.21 7.58
CA LEU A 331 -5.98 5.26 6.12
C LEU A 331 -5.79 3.87 5.54
N VAL A 332 -6.41 3.58 4.41
CA VAL A 332 -6.15 2.37 3.61
C VAL A 332 -5.79 2.75 2.17
N ILE A 333 -5.00 1.91 1.51
CA ILE A 333 -4.82 1.95 0.06
C ILE A 333 -5.61 0.81 -0.57
N PHE A 334 -6.36 1.12 -1.63
CA PHE A 334 -6.91 0.16 -2.57
C PHE A 334 -6.39 0.41 -3.97
N ASP A 335 -5.98 -0.64 -4.68
CA ASP A 335 -5.67 -0.57 -6.11
C ASP A 335 -6.95 -0.44 -6.95
N ALA A 336 -6.79 -0.05 -8.21
CA ALA A 336 -7.94 0.30 -9.05
C ALA A 336 -8.87 -0.89 -9.31
N GLU A 337 -8.34 -2.11 -9.37
CA GLU A 337 -9.07 -3.35 -9.60
C GLU A 337 -9.63 -4.02 -8.34
N ASP A 338 -9.30 -3.49 -7.17
CA ASP A 338 -9.63 -4.12 -5.90
C ASP A 338 -11.12 -4.14 -5.60
N VAL A 339 -11.56 -5.26 -5.06
CA VAL A 339 -12.90 -5.46 -4.52
C VAL A 339 -12.77 -5.86 -3.05
N PRO A 340 -12.61 -4.88 -2.14
CA PRO A 340 -12.54 -5.16 -0.70
C PRO A 340 -13.89 -5.63 -0.17
N HIS A 341 -13.87 -6.53 0.82
CA HIS A 341 -15.09 -6.93 1.50
C HIS A 341 -15.72 -5.72 2.24
N PRO A 342 -17.06 -5.57 2.23
CA PRO A 342 -17.75 -4.40 2.80
C PRO A 342 -17.36 -4.01 4.24
N ASP A 343 -17.18 -5.00 5.12
CA ASP A 343 -16.90 -4.80 6.55
C ASP A 343 -15.45 -4.40 6.89
N GLN A 344 -14.56 -4.36 5.89
CA GLN A 344 -13.11 -4.33 6.11
C GLN A 344 -12.65 -3.12 6.92
N LEU A 345 -13.27 -1.95 6.70
CA LEU A 345 -12.93 -0.72 7.42
C LEU A 345 -13.31 -0.80 8.90
N LYS A 346 -14.51 -1.31 9.23
CA LYS A 346 -14.96 -1.50 10.61
C LYS A 346 -14.09 -2.51 11.36
N LYS A 347 -13.73 -3.62 10.70
CA LYS A 347 -12.77 -4.60 11.24
C LYS A 347 -11.39 -3.99 11.53
N ALA A 348 -10.90 -3.13 10.64
CA ALA A 348 -9.64 -2.42 10.86
C ALA A 348 -9.73 -1.43 12.03
N VAL A 349 -10.86 -0.71 12.18
CA VAL A 349 -11.09 0.18 13.33
C VAL A 349 -11.04 -0.61 14.64
N LEU A 350 -11.80 -1.71 14.73
CA LEU A 350 -11.82 -2.58 15.91
C LEU A 350 -10.41 -3.07 16.26
N ALA A 351 -9.68 -3.59 15.26
CA ALA A 351 -8.32 -4.07 15.46
C ALA A 351 -7.37 -2.97 15.96
N PHE A 352 -7.51 -1.74 15.48
CA PHE A 352 -6.74 -0.61 16.00
C PHE A 352 -7.12 -0.21 17.43
N GLU A 353 -8.38 -0.33 17.82
CA GLU A 353 -8.85 0.00 19.17
C GLU A 353 -8.42 -1.05 20.21
N GLU A 354 -8.36 -2.32 19.81
CA GLU A 354 -7.83 -3.41 20.65
C GLU A 354 -6.29 -3.43 20.72
N SER A 355 -5.60 -2.78 19.77
CA SER A 355 -4.15 -2.77 19.68
C SER A 355 -3.49 -1.60 20.40
N ASP A 356 -2.26 -1.82 20.87
CA ASP A 356 -1.40 -0.75 21.39
C ASP A 356 -1.00 0.25 20.28
N ALA A 357 -0.51 1.43 20.70
CA ALA A 357 -0.04 2.48 19.77
C ALA A 357 1.22 2.08 18.98
N SER A 358 1.90 0.99 19.36
CA SER A 358 3.03 0.45 18.60
C SER A 358 2.58 -0.34 17.37
N THR A 359 1.29 -0.70 17.26
CA THR A 359 0.74 -1.29 16.03
C THR A 359 0.38 -0.21 15.02
N ILE A 360 1.20 -0.10 13.98
CA ILE A 360 1.09 0.97 12.97
C ILE A 360 0.17 0.59 11.82
N CYS A 361 0.11 -0.70 11.48
CA CYS A 361 -0.56 -1.19 10.29
C CYS A 361 -1.25 -2.53 10.55
N PHE A 362 -2.39 -2.75 9.89
CA PHE A 362 -3.04 -4.04 9.75
C PHE A 362 -3.16 -4.43 8.27
N GLN A 363 -2.70 -5.64 7.93
CA GLN A 363 -2.82 -6.22 6.59
C GLN A 363 -4.10 -7.07 6.48
N ALA A 364 -4.97 -6.78 5.51
CA ALA A 364 -6.02 -7.71 5.11
C ALA A 364 -5.50 -8.76 4.11
N ALA A 365 -6.17 -9.90 4.00
CA ALA A 365 -5.79 -10.93 3.03
C ALA A 365 -6.14 -10.51 1.59
N LEU A 366 -5.36 -10.97 0.61
CA LEU A 366 -5.66 -10.79 -0.82
C LEU A 366 -5.92 -12.13 -1.48
N ASN A 367 -6.86 -12.17 -2.43
CA ASN A 367 -7.12 -13.35 -3.26
C ASN A 367 -7.72 -12.93 -4.62
N TYR A 368 -8.03 -13.90 -5.48
CA TYR A 368 -8.41 -13.64 -6.88
C TYR A 368 -9.85 -14.02 -7.19
N PHE A 369 -10.61 -13.11 -7.80
CA PHE A 369 -11.96 -13.39 -8.30
C PHE A 369 -11.95 -14.18 -9.63
N ASN A 370 -10.84 -14.20 -10.38
CA ASN A 370 -10.72 -14.93 -11.65
C ASN A 370 -9.87 -16.20 -11.51
N LYS A 371 -9.88 -16.85 -10.34
CA LYS A 371 -9.08 -18.05 -10.04
C LYS A 371 -9.26 -19.17 -11.07
N ASP A 372 -10.49 -19.36 -11.56
CA ASP A 372 -10.85 -20.43 -12.52
C ASP A 372 -10.72 -20.00 -14.00
N GLN A 373 -9.95 -18.96 -14.32
CA GLN A 373 -9.77 -18.49 -15.71
C GLN A 373 -8.83 -19.39 -16.51
N ASN A 374 -7.67 -19.76 -15.97
CA ASN A 374 -6.75 -20.72 -16.59
C ASN A 374 -5.75 -21.31 -15.57
N LEU A 375 -4.89 -22.22 -16.02
CA LEU A 375 -3.90 -22.87 -15.15
C LEU A 375 -2.99 -21.87 -14.41
N LEU A 376 -2.62 -20.75 -15.05
CA LEU A 376 -1.77 -19.74 -14.41
C LEU A 376 -2.51 -19.05 -13.26
N THR A 377 -3.78 -18.65 -13.45
CA THR A 377 -4.58 -18.03 -12.39
C THR A 377 -4.84 -18.99 -11.23
N GLN A 378 -4.99 -20.29 -11.51
CA GLN A 378 -5.14 -21.33 -10.49
C GLN A 378 -3.87 -21.48 -9.62
N LEU A 379 -2.69 -21.61 -10.25
CA LEU A 379 -1.41 -21.70 -9.54
C LEU A 379 -1.11 -20.43 -8.74
N PHE A 380 -1.44 -19.27 -9.31
CA PHE A 380 -1.29 -17.98 -8.63
C PHE A 380 -2.20 -17.90 -7.39
N THR A 381 -3.44 -18.37 -7.50
CA THR A 381 -4.40 -18.45 -6.38
C THR A 381 -3.90 -19.34 -5.25
N LEU A 382 -3.30 -20.49 -5.58
CA LEU A 382 -2.69 -21.39 -4.58
C LEU A 382 -1.58 -20.69 -3.79
N GLU A 383 -0.68 -20.00 -4.50
CA GLU A 383 0.43 -19.27 -3.88
C GLU A 383 -0.07 -18.13 -2.98
N TYR A 384 -1.05 -17.35 -3.44
CA TYR A 384 -1.63 -16.24 -2.65
C TYR A 384 -2.35 -16.74 -1.40
N SER A 385 -3.14 -17.80 -1.52
CA SER A 385 -3.82 -18.41 -0.38
C SER A 385 -2.78 -18.91 0.64
N PHE A 386 -1.73 -19.59 0.18
CA PHE A 386 -0.63 -19.98 1.06
C PHE A 386 0.05 -18.78 1.75
N TRP A 387 0.31 -17.72 0.98
CA TRP A 387 0.96 -16.51 1.49
C TRP A 387 0.13 -15.80 2.58
N PHE A 388 -1.09 -15.41 2.26
CA PHE A 388 -1.93 -14.60 3.15
C PHE A 388 -2.55 -15.41 4.29
N ASP A 389 -2.80 -16.70 4.09
CA ASP A 389 -3.54 -17.49 5.07
C ASP A 389 -2.66 -18.32 6.01
N TYR A 390 -1.38 -18.51 5.67
CA TYR A 390 -0.44 -19.26 6.51
C TYR A 390 0.85 -18.50 6.79
N MET A 391 1.50 -17.94 5.77
CA MET A 391 2.82 -17.34 5.94
C MET A 391 2.77 -16.03 6.75
N LEU A 392 1.88 -15.10 6.39
CA LEU A 392 1.74 -13.85 7.15
C LEU A 392 1.21 -14.07 8.57
N PRO A 393 0.17 -14.91 8.81
CA PRO A 393 -0.22 -15.31 10.16
C PRO A 393 0.90 -15.98 10.96
N GLY A 394 1.72 -16.82 10.33
CA GLY A 394 2.89 -17.41 10.96
C GLY A 394 3.90 -16.38 11.43
N LEU A 395 4.19 -15.37 10.61
CA LEU A 395 5.06 -14.25 10.99
C LEU A 395 4.45 -13.45 12.15
N TYR A 396 3.15 -13.14 12.09
CA TYR A 396 2.42 -12.42 13.12
C TYR A 396 2.48 -13.16 14.47
N ASN A 397 2.11 -14.44 14.50
CA ASN A 397 2.08 -15.26 15.71
C ASN A 397 3.46 -15.49 16.34
N LEU A 398 4.53 -15.41 15.55
CA LEU A 398 5.90 -15.49 16.04
C LEU A 398 6.52 -14.13 16.38
N ASN A 399 5.75 -13.04 16.24
CA ASN A 399 6.20 -11.65 16.41
C ASN A 399 7.46 -11.36 15.57
N LEU A 400 7.39 -11.71 14.29
CA LEU A 400 8.43 -11.51 13.29
C LEU A 400 8.06 -10.36 12.34
N PRO A 401 9.05 -9.72 11.67
CA PRO A 401 8.76 -8.66 10.71
C PRO A 401 7.85 -9.17 9.58
N ILE A 402 6.75 -8.44 9.34
CA ILE A 402 5.77 -8.76 8.30
C ILE A 402 6.01 -7.81 7.11
N PRO A 403 6.36 -8.33 5.93
CA PRO A 403 6.25 -7.52 4.71
C PRO A 403 4.77 -7.33 4.37
N LEU A 404 4.37 -6.07 4.14
CA LEU A 404 3.01 -5.77 3.70
C LEU A 404 2.82 -6.25 2.25
N GLY A 405 1.59 -6.62 1.91
CA GLY A 405 1.15 -6.80 0.53
C GLY A 405 0.78 -5.46 -0.12
N GLY A 406 0.56 -5.45 -1.44
CA GLY A 406 0.46 -4.19 -2.19
C GLY A 406 -0.74 -3.32 -1.87
N THR A 407 -1.79 -3.89 -1.29
CA THR A 407 -3.06 -3.22 -1.04
C THR A 407 -3.70 -3.73 0.24
N SER A 408 -4.79 -3.08 0.67
CA SER A 408 -5.53 -3.39 1.90
C SER A 408 -4.64 -3.35 3.14
N ASN A 409 -3.72 -2.38 3.14
CA ASN A 409 -2.91 -2.02 4.29
C ASN A 409 -3.61 -0.87 5.02
N HIS A 410 -4.09 -1.14 6.22
CA HIS A 410 -4.76 -0.15 7.06
C HIS A 410 -3.74 0.47 8.01
N PHE A 411 -3.57 1.78 8.00
CA PHE A 411 -2.55 2.50 8.77
C PHE A 411 -3.15 3.48 9.77
N ARG A 412 -2.45 3.68 10.89
CA ARG A 412 -2.55 4.94 11.65
C ARG A 412 -1.86 6.04 10.85
N VAL A 413 -2.59 7.09 10.49
CA VAL A 413 -2.07 8.15 9.60
C VAL A 413 -0.85 8.85 10.19
N ASP A 414 -0.89 9.20 11.47
CA ASP A 414 0.20 9.93 12.13
C ASP A 414 1.49 9.10 12.19
N ALA A 415 1.36 7.81 12.49
CA ALA A 415 2.50 6.90 12.57
C ALA A 415 3.09 6.65 11.16
N LEU A 416 2.26 6.48 10.13
CA LEU A 416 2.72 6.37 8.74
C LEU A 416 3.47 7.62 8.28
N LYS A 417 2.95 8.82 8.60
CA LYS A 417 3.62 10.09 8.34
C LYS A 417 4.96 10.18 9.06
N LYS A 418 5.03 9.72 10.32
CA LYS A 418 6.24 9.74 11.15
C LYS A 418 7.36 8.89 10.56
N ILE A 419 7.06 7.68 10.06
CA ILE A 419 8.08 6.81 9.46
C ILE A 419 8.40 7.14 8.00
N GLY A 420 7.75 8.15 7.40
CA GLY A 420 8.11 8.68 6.09
C GLY A 420 7.29 8.19 4.91
N GLY A 421 6.12 7.57 5.13
CA GLY A 421 5.25 7.09 4.04
C GLY A 421 5.86 5.93 3.25
N TRP A 422 5.55 5.80 1.97
CA TRP A 422 6.08 4.75 1.09
C TRP A 422 7.37 5.22 0.40
N ASP A 423 8.34 4.34 0.16
CA ASP A 423 9.56 4.72 -0.57
C ASP A 423 9.32 4.74 -2.09
N PRO A 424 9.37 5.90 -2.77
CA PRO A 424 9.10 5.98 -4.21
C PRO A 424 10.12 5.28 -5.10
N PHE A 425 11.28 4.92 -4.55
CA PHE A 425 12.40 4.30 -5.26
C PHE A 425 12.49 2.79 -5.09
N ASN A 426 11.68 2.22 -4.18
CA ASN A 426 11.54 0.78 -4.03
C ASN A 426 10.41 0.27 -4.92
N THR A 427 10.63 -0.84 -5.62
CA THR A 427 9.63 -1.43 -6.51
C THR A 427 8.62 -2.36 -5.80
N THR A 428 8.82 -2.54 -4.50
CA THR A 428 7.94 -3.23 -3.55
C THR A 428 7.94 -2.44 -2.24
N GLU A 429 7.38 -1.23 -2.34
CA GLU A 429 7.30 -0.21 -1.30
C GLU A 429 6.52 -0.65 -0.06
N ASP A 430 5.58 -1.56 -0.25
CA ASP A 430 4.75 -2.24 0.73
C ASP A 430 5.60 -3.16 1.62
N ALA A 431 6.34 -4.08 1.02
CA ALA A 431 7.24 -4.96 1.76
C ALA A 431 8.34 -4.16 2.46
N ASP A 432 8.89 -3.12 1.81
CA ASP A 432 9.79 -2.17 2.47
C ASP A 432 9.15 -1.56 3.72
N LEU A 433 7.96 -0.99 3.58
CA LEU A 433 7.28 -0.29 4.67
C LEU A 433 7.01 -1.22 5.87
N GLY A 434 6.69 -2.49 5.63
CA GLY A 434 6.57 -3.51 6.67
C GLY A 434 7.88 -3.77 7.42
N ILE A 435 9.00 -3.90 6.70
CA ILE A 435 10.32 -4.07 7.30
C ILE A 435 10.80 -2.79 8.01
N ARG A 436 10.52 -1.61 7.44
CA ARG A 436 10.81 -0.31 8.04
C ARG A 436 10.07 -0.11 9.36
N ALA A 437 8.79 -0.46 9.39
CA ALA A 437 8.00 -0.43 10.61
C ALA A 437 8.68 -1.24 11.73
N ALA A 438 9.14 -2.46 11.42
CA ALA A 438 9.88 -3.28 12.38
C ALA A 438 11.22 -2.62 12.80
N ALA A 439 11.98 -2.06 11.86
CA ALA A 439 13.23 -1.34 12.14
C ALA A 439 13.03 -0.13 13.09
N GLU A 440 11.88 0.55 12.96
CA GLU A 440 11.41 1.64 13.82
C GLU A 440 10.63 1.13 15.06
N LYS A 441 10.69 -0.17 15.35
CA LYS A 441 10.07 -0.85 16.52
C LYS A 441 8.54 -0.78 16.58
N TYR A 442 7.88 -0.53 15.45
CA TYR A 442 6.45 -0.71 15.31
C TYR A 442 6.11 -2.17 14.95
N LYS A 443 4.87 -2.55 15.23
CA LYS A 443 4.28 -3.85 14.88
C LYS A 443 3.32 -3.70 13.72
N VAL A 444 3.24 -4.77 12.93
CA VAL A 444 2.24 -4.95 11.89
C VAL A 444 1.33 -6.09 12.34
N GLY A 445 0.02 -5.86 12.32
CA GLY A 445 -0.99 -6.88 12.57
C GLY A 445 -1.62 -7.39 11.27
N ILE A 446 -2.50 -8.38 11.42
CA ILE A 446 -3.32 -8.92 10.33
C ILE A 446 -4.80 -8.82 10.71
N ILE A 447 -5.68 -8.62 9.73
CA ILE A 447 -7.12 -8.65 9.92
C ILE A 447 -7.78 -9.69 9.01
N ARG A 448 -8.86 -10.29 9.50
CA ARG A 448 -9.66 -11.28 8.75
C ARG A 448 -10.73 -10.60 7.90
N SER A 449 -10.24 -10.03 6.82
CA SER A 449 -11.03 -9.57 5.69
C SER A 449 -10.25 -9.86 4.43
N THR A 450 -10.94 -10.10 3.32
CA THR A 450 -10.31 -10.39 2.04
C THR A 450 -10.65 -9.30 1.04
N THR A 451 -9.65 -8.86 0.30
CA THR A 451 -9.83 -8.05 -0.90
C THR A 451 -9.56 -8.93 -2.11
N TYR A 452 -10.50 -8.92 -3.06
CA TYR A 452 -10.37 -9.68 -4.29
C TYR A 452 -9.81 -8.79 -5.39
N GLU A 453 -8.72 -9.24 -6.02
CA GLU A 453 -8.05 -8.57 -7.13
C GLU A 453 -8.09 -9.45 -8.40
N GLU A 454 -7.60 -8.92 -9.53
CA GLU A 454 -7.51 -9.67 -10.79
C GLU A 454 -6.17 -10.39 -10.91
N ALA A 455 -6.20 -11.73 -10.99
CA ALA A 455 -5.02 -12.52 -11.31
C ALA A 455 -4.60 -12.27 -12.75
N THR A 456 -3.31 -12.09 -12.96
CA THR A 456 -2.78 -12.03 -14.32
C THR A 456 -2.96 -13.38 -15.02
N SER A 457 -3.73 -13.40 -16.09
CA SER A 457 -3.99 -14.60 -16.90
C SER A 457 -2.97 -14.83 -18.04
N ARG A 458 -2.00 -13.92 -18.22
CA ARG A 458 -0.96 -13.98 -19.28
C ARG A 458 0.43 -14.16 -18.69
N VAL A 459 1.15 -15.20 -19.13
CA VAL A 459 2.48 -15.58 -18.61
C VAL A 459 3.48 -14.41 -18.62
N TRP A 460 3.58 -13.66 -19.72
CA TRP A 460 4.54 -12.55 -19.77
C TRP A 460 4.18 -11.41 -18.81
N ASN A 461 2.89 -11.10 -18.66
CA ASN A 461 2.44 -10.08 -17.70
C ASN A 461 2.72 -10.53 -16.26
N TRP A 462 2.57 -11.83 -15.96
CA TRP A 462 2.93 -12.42 -14.67
C TRP A 462 4.44 -12.30 -14.42
N ILE A 463 5.28 -12.59 -15.42
CA ILE A 463 6.74 -12.43 -15.33
C ILE A 463 7.13 -10.98 -15.03
N ARG A 464 6.46 -10.00 -15.66
CA ARG A 464 6.66 -8.57 -15.37
C ARG A 464 6.37 -8.26 -13.90
N GLN A 465 5.17 -8.64 -13.44
CA GLN A 465 4.73 -8.43 -12.06
C GLN A 465 5.70 -9.08 -11.06
N ARG A 466 6.09 -10.33 -11.28
CA ARG A 466 6.95 -11.07 -10.37
C ARG A 466 8.40 -10.64 -10.37
N SER A 467 8.93 -10.24 -11.53
CA SER A 467 10.27 -9.66 -11.58
C SER A 467 10.34 -8.34 -10.81
N ARG A 468 9.24 -7.56 -10.78
CA ARG A 468 9.14 -6.35 -9.96
C ARG A 468 9.20 -6.68 -8.46
N TRP A 469 8.41 -7.65 -7.99
CA TRP A 469 8.38 -8.03 -6.57
C TRP A 469 9.70 -8.60 -6.08
N ILE A 470 10.28 -9.52 -6.86
CA ILE A 470 11.57 -10.13 -6.52
C ILE A 470 12.67 -9.07 -6.49
N LYS A 471 12.65 -8.11 -7.43
CA LYS A 471 13.59 -6.98 -7.42
C LYS A 471 13.42 -6.11 -6.17
N GLY A 472 12.20 -5.78 -5.79
CA GLY A 472 11.95 -5.02 -4.55
C GLY A 472 12.44 -5.76 -3.31
N TYR A 473 12.28 -7.09 -3.24
CA TYR A 473 12.86 -7.89 -2.14
C TYR A 473 14.38 -7.81 -2.11
N MET A 474 15.04 -7.86 -3.28
CA MET A 474 16.49 -7.63 -3.36
C MET A 474 16.86 -6.20 -2.93
N GLN A 475 16.10 -5.16 -3.33
CA GLN A 475 16.31 -3.78 -2.92
C GLN A 475 16.19 -3.63 -1.40
N THR A 476 15.09 -4.11 -0.80
CA THR A 476 14.83 -4.08 0.64
C THR A 476 15.93 -4.83 1.41
N THR A 477 16.35 -6.00 0.92
CA THR A 477 17.48 -6.75 1.51
C THR A 477 18.76 -5.91 1.53
N LEU A 478 19.08 -5.23 0.43
CA LEU A 478 20.28 -4.39 0.34
C LEU A 478 20.18 -3.16 1.25
N VAL A 479 19.03 -2.48 1.30
CA VAL A 479 18.79 -1.29 2.12
C VAL A 479 19.01 -1.60 3.60
N TYR A 480 18.32 -2.61 4.13
CA TYR A 480 18.37 -2.92 5.57
C TYR A 480 19.63 -3.70 5.99
N ASN A 481 20.43 -4.19 5.04
CA ASN A 481 21.77 -4.74 5.29
C ASN A 481 22.91 -3.74 5.02
N ARG A 482 22.64 -2.43 4.91
CA ARG A 482 23.71 -1.41 4.91
C ARG A 482 24.46 -1.34 6.24
N ARG A 483 23.74 -1.57 7.34
CA ARG A 483 24.26 -1.58 8.72
C ARG A 483 23.65 -2.74 9.53
N PRO A 484 23.98 -4.00 9.21
CA PRO A 484 23.29 -5.17 9.75
C PRO A 484 23.36 -5.25 11.27
N LEU A 485 24.49 -4.89 11.88
CA LEU A 485 24.64 -4.87 13.34
C LEU A 485 23.68 -3.87 14.02
N LYS A 486 23.44 -2.70 13.41
CA LYS A 486 22.48 -1.72 13.95
C LYS A 486 21.05 -2.26 13.86
N LEU A 487 20.72 -2.94 12.76
CA LEU A 487 19.42 -3.57 12.62
C LEU A 487 19.22 -4.68 13.65
N ILE A 488 20.22 -5.56 13.85
CA ILE A 488 20.17 -6.59 14.89
C ILE A 488 19.99 -5.98 16.29
N GLN A 489 20.63 -4.85 16.59
CA GLN A 489 20.43 -4.13 17.85
C GLN A 489 19.01 -3.53 17.97
N ALA A 490 18.40 -3.14 16.85
CA ALA A 490 17.06 -2.55 16.83
C ALA A 490 15.94 -3.59 16.98
N ILE A 491 15.99 -4.68 16.22
CA ILE A 491 14.91 -5.68 16.11
C ILE A 491 15.24 -7.04 16.75
N GLY A 492 16.50 -7.27 17.13
CA GLY A 492 16.98 -8.54 17.66
C GLY A 492 17.32 -9.58 16.58
N LEU A 493 18.14 -10.56 16.96
CA LEU A 493 18.66 -11.58 16.03
C LEU A 493 17.55 -12.43 15.40
N LYS A 494 16.52 -12.80 16.17
CA LYS A 494 15.38 -13.60 15.70
C LYS A 494 14.65 -12.91 14.54
N GLN A 495 14.31 -11.63 14.72
CA GLN A 495 13.61 -10.85 13.70
C GLN A 495 14.50 -10.58 12.48
N TRP A 496 15.78 -10.29 12.71
CA TRP A 496 16.75 -10.14 11.63
C TRP A 496 16.92 -11.42 10.81
N LEU A 497 17.03 -12.60 11.45
CA LEU A 497 17.10 -13.88 10.76
C LEU A 497 15.82 -14.14 9.95
N SER A 498 14.64 -13.87 10.51
CA SER A 498 13.37 -13.96 9.78
C SER A 498 13.38 -13.07 8.54
N PHE A 499 13.83 -11.83 8.67
CA PHE A 499 13.98 -10.91 7.54
C PHE A 499 14.93 -11.47 6.46
N GLN A 500 16.09 -12.00 6.85
CA GLN A 500 17.03 -12.60 5.89
C GLN A 500 16.41 -13.83 5.20
N LEU A 501 15.76 -14.73 5.94
CA LEU A 501 15.20 -15.95 5.38
C LEU A 501 13.99 -15.68 4.49
N PHE A 502 13.12 -14.75 4.89
CA PHE A 502 11.88 -14.47 4.19
C PHE A 502 12.09 -13.55 2.97
N ILE A 503 12.72 -12.39 3.17
CA ILE A 503 12.92 -11.37 2.13
C ILE A 503 14.19 -11.62 1.33
N GLY A 504 15.33 -11.84 2.00
CA GLY A 504 16.61 -12.08 1.32
C GLY A 504 16.72 -13.47 0.69
N GLY A 505 16.20 -14.48 1.37
CA GLY A 505 16.34 -15.89 1.00
C GLY A 505 15.45 -16.30 -0.17
N THR A 506 14.27 -15.68 -0.32
CA THR A 506 13.33 -16.03 -1.39
C THR A 506 13.91 -15.74 -2.80
N PRO A 507 14.46 -14.55 -3.09
CA PRO A 507 15.16 -14.30 -4.35
C PRO A 507 16.33 -15.25 -4.61
N ILE A 508 17.13 -15.55 -3.57
CA ILE A 508 18.27 -16.47 -3.66
C ILE A 508 17.81 -17.87 -4.06
N LEU A 509 16.74 -18.38 -3.44
CA LEU A 509 16.16 -19.68 -3.74
C LEU A 509 15.71 -19.77 -5.21
N PHE A 510 15.04 -18.74 -5.72
CA PHE A 510 14.61 -18.71 -7.13
C PHE A 510 15.77 -18.65 -8.12
N LEU A 511 16.87 -17.97 -7.79
CA LEU A 511 18.08 -17.94 -8.63
C LEU A 511 18.81 -19.28 -8.61
N ILE A 512 18.83 -19.98 -7.49
CA ILE A 512 19.57 -21.23 -7.31
C ILE A 512 18.83 -22.45 -7.88
N ASN A 513 17.50 -22.51 -7.75
CA ASN A 513 16.66 -23.63 -8.19
C ASN A 513 17.01 -24.21 -9.57
N PRO A 514 17.08 -23.42 -10.66
CA PRO A 514 17.34 -23.97 -11.99
C PRO A 514 18.75 -24.56 -12.11
N ILE A 515 19.74 -24.01 -11.38
CA ILE A 515 21.10 -24.57 -11.35
C ILE A 515 21.06 -25.97 -10.73
N LEU A 516 20.41 -26.12 -9.57
CA LEU A 516 20.31 -27.41 -8.90
C LEU A 516 19.54 -28.44 -9.73
N TRP A 517 18.45 -28.04 -10.41
CA TRP A 517 17.67 -28.93 -11.26
C TRP A 517 18.40 -29.34 -12.54
N ILE A 518 19.18 -28.43 -13.15
CA ILE A 518 20.04 -28.77 -14.28
C ILE A 518 21.12 -29.78 -13.84
N LEU A 519 21.78 -29.53 -12.71
CA LEU A 519 22.77 -30.47 -12.16
C LEU A 519 22.16 -31.85 -11.92
N PHE A 520 20.96 -31.90 -11.34
CA PHE A 520 20.23 -33.15 -11.12
C PHE A 520 19.84 -33.84 -12.44
N GLY A 521 19.35 -33.09 -13.43
CA GLY A 521 19.00 -33.63 -14.75
C GLY A 521 20.22 -34.21 -15.48
N VAL A 522 21.37 -33.54 -15.42
CA VAL A 522 22.63 -34.03 -15.99
C VAL A 522 23.11 -35.29 -15.24
N TRP A 523 22.99 -35.31 -13.91
CA TRP A 523 23.35 -36.48 -13.11
C TRP A 523 22.50 -37.70 -13.46
N ILE A 524 21.18 -37.56 -13.61
CA ILE A 524 20.30 -38.68 -14.01
C ILE A 524 20.53 -39.09 -15.47
N GLY A 525 20.66 -38.13 -16.40
CA GLY A 525 20.70 -38.41 -17.82
C GLY A 525 22.04 -38.96 -18.33
N TRP A 526 23.15 -38.47 -17.78
CA TRP A 526 24.51 -38.80 -18.24
C TRP A 526 25.43 -39.35 -17.16
N ASN A 527 25.15 -39.07 -15.89
CA ASN A 527 25.97 -39.45 -14.73
C ASN A 527 27.50 -39.33 -14.97
N PRO A 528 28.02 -38.15 -15.35
CA PRO A 528 29.43 -38.03 -15.66
C PRO A 528 30.30 -38.22 -14.39
N PRO A 529 31.49 -38.85 -14.49
CA PRO A 529 32.30 -39.18 -13.31
C PRO A 529 32.63 -37.98 -12.42
N TRP A 530 33.00 -36.84 -13.02
CA TRP A 530 33.32 -35.62 -12.27
C TRP A 530 32.14 -35.11 -11.43
N LEU A 531 30.90 -35.33 -11.87
CA LEU A 531 29.71 -34.90 -11.14
C LEU A 531 29.44 -35.84 -9.97
N SER A 532 29.57 -37.15 -10.19
CA SER A 532 29.49 -38.14 -9.11
C SER A 532 30.54 -37.90 -8.02
N GLU A 533 31.75 -37.51 -8.40
CA GLU A 533 32.82 -37.17 -7.45
C GLU A 533 32.52 -35.91 -6.60
N LEU A 534 31.63 -35.02 -7.05
CA LEU A 534 31.22 -33.86 -6.24
C LEU A 534 30.31 -34.28 -5.09
N PHE A 535 29.47 -35.30 -5.25
CA PHE A 535 28.49 -35.69 -4.24
C PHE A 535 29.07 -36.68 -3.23
N THR A 536 29.68 -36.15 -2.16
CA THR A 536 29.97 -36.97 -0.97
C THR A 536 28.68 -37.56 -0.39
N PRO A 537 28.71 -38.66 0.39
CA PRO A 537 27.50 -39.27 0.94
C PRO A 537 26.60 -38.28 1.69
N ALA A 538 27.19 -37.35 2.44
CA ALA A 538 26.46 -36.30 3.15
C ALA A 538 25.81 -35.30 2.19
N LEU A 539 26.53 -34.82 1.17
CA LEU A 539 25.98 -33.89 0.19
C LEU A 539 24.89 -34.54 -0.68
N LEU A 540 25.08 -35.81 -1.04
CA LEU A 540 24.09 -36.60 -1.76
C LEU A 540 22.80 -36.75 -0.94
N PHE A 541 22.92 -37.15 0.33
CA PHE A 541 21.78 -37.27 1.24
C PHE A 541 21.02 -35.93 1.35
N LEU A 542 21.75 -34.83 1.59
CA LEU A 542 21.15 -33.51 1.72
C LEU A 542 20.45 -33.07 0.42
N SER A 543 21.06 -33.37 -0.73
CA SER A 543 20.49 -33.06 -2.05
C SER A 543 19.22 -33.87 -2.33
N LEU A 544 19.23 -35.16 -2.02
CA LEU A 544 18.05 -36.04 -2.14
C LEU A 544 16.95 -35.64 -1.16
N PHE A 545 17.29 -35.24 0.06
CA PHE A 545 16.35 -34.73 1.04
C PHE A 545 15.64 -33.47 0.51
N ASN A 546 16.40 -32.49 0.02
CA ASN A 546 15.81 -31.29 -0.59
C ASN A 546 14.96 -31.62 -1.82
N PHE A 547 15.44 -32.55 -2.66
CA PHE A 547 14.71 -32.96 -3.85
C PHE A 547 13.37 -33.62 -3.50
N LEU A 548 13.36 -34.62 -2.63
CA LEU A 548 12.16 -35.38 -2.29
C LEU A 548 11.30 -34.65 -1.27
N ILE A 549 11.83 -34.42 -0.06
CA ILE A 549 11.09 -33.86 1.06
C ILE A 549 10.87 -32.36 0.88
N GLY A 550 11.89 -31.62 0.43
CA GLY A 550 11.78 -30.18 0.22
C GLY A 550 10.72 -29.81 -0.82
N ASN A 551 10.76 -30.41 -2.01
CA ASN A 551 9.76 -30.15 -3.05
C ASN A 551 8.36 -30.66 -2.64
N PHE A 552 8.27 -31.85 -2.02
CA PHE A 552 7.00 -32.34 -1.48
C PHE A 552 6.40 -31.34 -0.48
N LEU A 553 7.20 -30.81 0.43
CA LEU A 553 6.75 -29.85 1.42
C LEU A 553 6.29 -28.54 0.77
N GLY A 554 7.00 -28.05 -0.24
CA GLY A 554 6.57 -26.90 -1.03
C GLY A 554 5.21 -27.10 -1.72
N ILE A 555 4.97 -28.28 -2.29
CA ILE A 555 3.68 -28.65 -2.88
C ILE A 555 2.59 -28.75 -1.80
N TYR A 556 2.87 -29.45 -0.71
CA TYR A 556 1.95 -29.66 0.41
C TYR A 556 1.51 -28.33 1.04
N LEU A 557 2.44 -27.41 1.27
CA LEU A 557 2.13 -26.10 1.85
C LEU A 557 1.20 -25.26 0.97
N ASN A 558 1.37 -25.28 -0.35
CA ASN A 558 0.44 -24.63 -1.27
C ASN A 558 -0.93 -25.31 -1.30
N LEU A 559 -0.95 -26.64 -1.19
CA LEU A 559 -2.18 -27.42 -1.06
C LEU A 559 -2.97 -27.03 0.19
N LEU A 560 -2.32 -26.79 1.33
CA LEU A 560 -2.99 -26.30 2.55
C LEU A 560 -3.76 -24.99 2.33
N GLY A 561 -3.22 -24.09 1.50
CA GLY A 561 -3.90 -22.88 1.03
C GLY A 561 -5.27 -23.16 0.41
N ALA A 562 -5.33 -24.17 -0.48
CA ALA A 562 -6.56 -24.58 -1.14
C ALA A 562 -7.62 -25.08 -0.14
N PHE A 563 -7.21 -25.91 0.82
CA PHE A 563 -8.14 -26.47 1.81
C PHE A 563 -8.73 -25.41 2.72
N ARG A 564 -7.91 -24.46 3.18
CA ARG A 564 -8.35 -23.37 4.06
C ARG A 564 -9.40 -22.48 3.43
N ARG A 565 -9.25 -22.20 2.13
CA ARG A 565 -10.21 -21.43 1.34
C ARG A 565 -11.34 -22.26 0.72
N LYS A 566 -11.39 -23.57 1.00
CA LYS A 566 -12.34 -24.55 0.42
C LYS A 566 -12.27 -24.63 -1.11
N TYR A 567 -11.13 -24.31 -1.71
CA TYR A 567 -10.86 -24.41 -3.14
C TYR A 567 -10.40 -25.82 -3.52
N TYR A 568 -11.18 -26.84 -3.19
CA TYR A 568 -10.79 -28.25 -3.36
C TYR A 568 -10.50 -28.64 -4.82
N SER A 569 -11.06 -27.93 -5.79
CA SER A 569 -10.74 -28.12 -7.22
C SER A 569 -9.27 -27.83 -7.55
N LEU A 570 -8.60 -26.98 -6.76
CA LEU A 570 -7.20 -26.60 -6.97
C LEU A 570 -6.20 -27.58 -6.34
N THR A 571 -6.68 -28.55 -5.55
CA THR A 571 -5.81 -29.50 -4.83
C THR A 571 -4.89 -30.28 -5.76
N PHE A 572 -5.39 -30.79 -6.89
CA PHE A 572 -4.55 -31.50 -7.87
C PHE A 572 -3.66 -30.56 -8.69
N ILE A 573 -4.04 -29.29 -8.81
CA ILE A 573 -3.24 -28.27 -9.51
C ILE A 573 -1.94 -27.97 -8.75
N SER A 574 -1.91 -28.13 -7.42
CA SER A 574 -0.70 -27.91 -6.61
C SER A 574 0.46 -28.84 -6.99
N LEU A 575 0.19 -30.01 -7.56
CA LEU A 575 1.21 -30.93 -8.08
C LEU A 575 2.02 -30.31 -9.23
N LEU A 576 1.49 -29.28 -9.89
CA LEU A 576 2.15 -28.56 -10.98
C LEU A 576 3.02 -27.38 -10.50
N ASN A 577 3.12 -27.15 -9.18
CA ASN A 577 3.95 -26.08 -8.61
C ASN A 577 5.42 -26.10 -9.05
N PRO A 578 6.10 -27.25 -9.25
CA PRO A 578 7.47 -27.24 -9.76
C PRO A 578 7.61 -26.51 -11.10
N PHE A 579 6.63 -26.62 -12.00
CA PHE A 579 6.63 -25.86 -13.27
C PHE A 579 6.40 -24.37 -13.03
N TYR A 580 5.57 -24.01 -12.06
CA TYR A 580 5.35 -22.63 -11.65
C TYR A 580 6.62 -22.00 -11.06
N TRP A 581 7.41 -22.76 -10.29
CA TRP A 581 8.69 -22.29 -9.74
C TRP A 581 9.73 -21.95 -10.82
N LEU A 582 9.69 -22.57 -12.00
CA LEU A 582 10.52 -22.17 -13.14
C LEU A 582 10.21 -20.73 -13.60
N LEU A 583 8.93 -20.35 -13.58
CA LEU A 583 8.52 -18.99 -13.92
C LEU A 583 9.06 -17.99 -12.89
N HIS A 584 9.05 -18.35 -11.60
CA HIS A 584 9.69 -17.54 -10.56
C HIS A 584 11.19 -17.39 -10.79
N SER A 585 11.89 -18.47 -11.16
CA SER A 585 13.31 -18.43 -11.50
C SER A 585 13.61 -17.52 -12.68
N PHE A 586 12.85 -17.63 -13.78
CA PHE A 586 12.98 -16.71 -14.91
C PHE A 586 12.77 -15.25 -14.48
N SER A 587 11.75 -15.01 -13.66
CA SER A 587 11.45 -13.68 -13.11
C SER A 587 12.56 -13.16 -12.20
N ALA A 588 13.22 -14.03 -11.43
CA ALA A 588 14.32 -13.70 -10.53
C ALA A 588 15.59 -13.29 -11.30
N TYR A 589 15.95 -13.99 -12.38
CA TYR A 589 17.07 -13.57 -13.22
C TYR A 589 16.79 -12.24 -13.92
N LYS A 590 15.57 -12.05 -14.41
CA LYS A 590 15.12 -10.75 -14.95
C LYS A 590 15.18 -9.64 -13.89
N ALA A 591 14.74 -9.93 -12.66
CA ALA A 591 14.81 -9.01 -11.53
C ALA A 591 16.25 -8.62 -11.19
N LEU A 592 17.16 -9.59 -11.14
CA LEU A 592 18.59 -9.35 -10.89
C LEU A 592 19.22 -8.47 -11.97
N TRP A 593 18.94 -8.76 -13.25
CA TRP A 593 19.40 -7.91 -14.35
C TRP A 593 18.85 -6.48 -14.24
N GLN A 594 17.56 -6.33 -13.92
CA GLN A 594 16.94 -5.02 -13.71
C GLN A 594 17.51 -4.29 -12.50
N LEU A 595 17.80 -4.97 -11.39
CA LEU A 595 18.41 -4.38 -10.21
C LEU A 595 19.73 -3.67 -10.56
N LEU A 596 20.54 -4.31 -11.42
CA LEU A 596 21.84 -3.80 -11.83
C LEU A 596 21.76 -2.71 -12.90
N ARG A 597 20.80 -2.79 -13.84
CA ARG A 597 20.72 -1.87 -15.00
C ARG A 597 19.67 -0.77 -14.86
N LYS A 598 18.58 -1.04 -14.16
CA LYS A 598 17.36 -0.21 -14.06
C LYS A 598 16.70 -0.36 -12.67
N PRO A 599 17.40 -0.04 -11.57
CA PRO A 599 16.95 -0.34 -10.20
C PRO A 599 15.56 0.22 -9.88
N HIS A 600 15.28 1.46 -10.27
CA HIS A 600 14.01 2.15 -9.99
C HIS A 600 12.94 1.97 -11.07
N TYR A 601 13.18 1.11 -12.07
CA TYR A 601 12.21 0.94 -13.14
C TYR A 601 10.97 0.19 -12.64
N TRP A 602 9.83 0.86 -12.68
CA TRP A 602 8.55 0.28 -12.33
C TRP A 602 7.92 -0.40 -13.54
N GLU A 603 7.86 -1.73 -13.51
CA GLU A 603 7.27 -2.50 -14.59
C GLU A 603 5.78 -2.69 -14.34
N LYS A 604 4.97 -1.84 -14.98
CA LYS A 604 3.53 -1.83 -14.79
C LYS A 604 2.91 -3.16 -15.27
N THR A 605 1.98 -3.67 -14.48
CA THR A 605 1.14 -4.83 -14.81
C THR A 605 -0.12 -4.31 -15.52
N HIS A 606 -0.55 -4.99 -16.58
CA HIS A 606 -1.81 -4.68 -17.24
C HIS A 606 -2.93 -5.53 -16.64
N HIS A 607 -4.08 -4.91 -16.38
CA HIS A 607 -5.29 -5.53 -15.85
C HIS A 607 -6.42 -5.47 -16.91
N GLY A 608 -7.58 -6.07 -16.63
CA GLY A 608 -8.72 -6.10 -17.56
C GLY A 608 -8.69 -7.26 -18.56
N PHE A 609 -8.01 -8.37 -18.24
CA PHE A 609 -8.05 -9.60 -19.03
C PHE A 609 -9.15 -10.56 -18.59
N ALA A 610 -9.76 -10.36 -17.43
CA ALA A 610 -10.91 -11.12 -16.95
C ALA A 610 -12.21 -10.62 -17.61
N GLN A 611 -13.14 -11.53 -17.90
CA GLN A 611 -14.46 -11.17 -18.42
C GLN A 611 -15.31 -10.48 -17.33
N PRO A 612 -16.13 -9.48 -17.66
CA PRO A 612 -16.89 -8.69 -16.68
C PRO A 612 -17.86 -9.48 -15.81
N GLU A 613 -18.41 -10.59 -16.33
CA GLU A 613 -19.46 -11.38 -15.65
C GLU A 613 -18.96 -12.07 -14.37
N ARG A 614 -17.68 -12.49 -14.33
CA ARG A 614 -17.09 -13.17 -13.15
C ARG A 614 -16.77 -12.24 -11.98
N ARG A 615 -16.80 -10.92 -12.15
CA ARG A 615 -16.56 -9.97 -11.04
C ARG A 615 -17.74 -9.85 -10.06
N LYS A 616 -18.94 -10.26 -10.45
CA LYS A 616 -20.16 -10.09 -9.64
C LYS A 616 -20.48 -11.29 -8.75
N GLU A 617 -20.12 -12.50 -9.15
CA GLU A 617 -20.51 -13.74 -8.46
C GLU A 617 -19.68 -14.03 -7.20
N ASP A 618 -18.40 -13.65 -7.17
CA ASP A 618 -17.50 -13.88 -6.01
C ASP A 618 -17.44 -12.69 -5.02
N ALA A 619 -18.11 -11.57 -5.35
CA ALA A 619 -18.20 -10.36 -4.53
C ALA A 619 -19.56 -10.20 -3.82
N ALA A 620 -20.42 -11.21 -3.92
CA ALA A 620 -21.65 -11.41 -3.16
C ALA A 620 -21.41 -12.55 -2.17
#